data_AF-A0A1V6KCL3-F1
#
_entry.id   AF-A0A1V6KCL3-F1
#
_cell.length_a   1.000
_cell.length_b   1.000
_cell.length_c   1.000
_cell.angle_alpha   90.00
_cell.angle_beta   90.00
_cell.angle_gamma   90.00
#
_symmetry.space_group_name_H-M   'P 1'
#
loop_
_entity.id
_entity.type
_entity.pdbx_description
1 polymer ?
#
loop_
_entity_poly.entity_id
_entity_poly.type
_entity_poly.pdbx_seq_one_letter_code
_entity_poly.pdbx_strand_id
1 'polypeptide(L)' 'MAVYVDSEESFPPCGACRQVIYEFAPEIEIIYANRKAIHKAFITELFPSAFTLKKD' A
#
# COMPACT_ATOMS: atom_id res chain seq x y z
N MET A 1 8.05 -2.46 -3.10
CA MET A 1 7.44 -1.58 -4.14
C MET A 1 7.60 -0.13 -3.70
N ALA A 2 7.73 0.83 -4.63
CA ALA A 2 7.78 2.26 -4.29
C ALA A 2 6.71 3.07 -5.06
N VAL A 3 6.08 4.02 -4.40
CA VAL A 3 5.11 4.96 -4.97
C VAL A 3 5.54 6.39 -4.66
N TYR A 4 5.65 7.23 -5.68
CA TYR A 4 5.96 8.64 -5.51
C TYR A 4 4.71 9.49 -5.75
N VAL A 5 4.50 10.48 -4.90
CA VAL A 5 3.40 11.42 -4.99
C VAL A 5 3.98 12.82 -5.22
N ASP A 6 3.62 13.47 -6.33
CA ASP A 6 3.95 14.88 -6.57
C ASP A 6 2.90 15.79 -5.90
N SER A 7 2.93 15.81 -4.57
CA SER A 7 2.05 16.60 -3.71
C SER A 7 2.83 17.09 -2.49
N GLU A 8 2.35 18.16 -1.87
CA GLU A 8 2.90 18.69 -0.61
C GLU A 8 2.82 17.69 0.54
N GLU A 9 1.75 16.88 0.56
CA GLU A 9 1.54 15.78 1.50
C GLU A 9 1.82 14.42 0.85
N SER A 10 2.57 13.57 1.55
CA SER A 10 2.79 12.18 1.16
C SER A 10 1.68 11.31 1.72
N PHE A 11 1.09 10.45 0.88
CA PHE A 11 0.03 9.54 1.27
C PHE A 11 0.23 8.13 0.68
N PRO A 12 -0.26 7.09 1.38
CA PRO A 12 -0.18 5.71 0.90
C PRO A 12 -1.07 5.45 -0.34
N PRO A 13 -0.91 4.31 -1.03
CA PRO A 13 -1.77 3.91 -2.16
C PRO A 13 -3.27 3.95 -1.81
N CYS A 14 -4.16 4.14 -2.79
CA CYS A 14 -5.60 4.11 -2.55
C CYS A 14 -6.13 2.69 -2.25
N GLY A 15 -7.39 2.57 -1.82
CA GLY A 15 -7.99 1.28 -1.44
C GLY A 15 -7.96 0.23 -2.56
N ALA A 16 -8.25 0.62 -3.80
CA ALA A 16 -8.21 -0.31 -4.94
C ALA A 16 -6.79 -0.83 -5.22
N CYS A 17 -5.77 0.04 -5.16
CA CYS A 17 -4.38 -0.38 -5.27
C CYS A 17 -4.00 -1.34 -4.14
N ARG A 18 -4.39 -1.04 -2.90
CA ARG A 18 -4.10 -1.90 -1.75
C ARG A 18 -4.68 -3.30 -1.91
N GLN A 19 -5.90 -3.43 -2.43
CA GLN A 19 -6.51 -4.74 -2.69
C GLN A 19 -5.70 -5.55 -3.70
N VAL A 20 -5.34 -4.96 -4.85
CA VAL A 20 -4.54 -5.65 -5.88
C VAL A 20 -3.16 -6.01 -5.32
N ILE A 21 -2.49 -5.07 -4.64
CA ILE A 21 -1.19 -5.34 -4.03
C ILE A 21 -1.28 -6.49 -3.02
N TYR A 22 -2.29 -6.49 -2.16
CA TYR A 22 -2.50 -7.54 -1.17
C TYR A 22 -2.74 -8.92 -1.82
N GLU A 23 -3.51 -8.97 -2.91
CA GLU A 23 -3.81 -10.23 -3.63
C GLU A 23 -2.56 -10.88 -4.23
N PHE A 24 -1.60 -10.08 -4.71
CA PHE A 24 -0.39 -10.59 -5.36
C PHE A 24 0.86 -10.59 -4.47
N ALA A 25 0.86 -9.83 -3.36
CA ALA A 25 1.99 -9.70 -2.46
C ALA A 25 1.55 -9.35 -1.02
N PRO A 26 0.95 -10.30 -0.28
CA PRO A 26 0.29 -10.05 1.01
C PRO A 26 1.23 -9.65 2.16
N GLU A 27 2.55 -9.79 1.98
CA GLU A 27 3.57 -9.47 2.99
C GLU A 27 4.55 -8.37 2.52
N ILE A 28 4.23 -7.65 1.44
CA ILE A 28 5.16 -6.67 0.86
C ILE A 28 5.31 -5.41 1.74
N GLU A 29 6.54 -4.92 1.88
CA GLU A 29 6.82 -3.57 2.35
C GLU A 29 6.63 -2.55 1.22
N ILE A 30 5.80 -1.54 1.49
CA ILE A 30 5.47 -0.45 0.58
C ILE A 30 6.22 0.80 1.03
N ILE A 31 7.02 1.35 0.12
CA ILE A 31 7.63 2.67 0.28
C ILE A 31 6.72 3.68 -0.42
N TYR A 32 6.28 4.72 0.27
CA TYR A 32 5.58 5.84 -0.35
C TYR A 32 6.20 7.16 0.08
N ALA A 33 6.39 8.06 -0.87
CA ALA A 33 7.21 9.26 -0.67
C ALA A 33 6.77 10.44 -1.54
N ASN A 34 7.22 11.62 -1.13
CA ASN A 34 7.26 12.83 -1.95
C ASN A 34 8.62 13.51 -1.77
N ARG A 35 8.78 14.78 -2.21
CA ARG A 35 10.04 15.53 -2.03
C ARG A 35 10.42 15.78 -0.56
N LYS A 36 9.48 15.67 0.38
CA LYS A 36 9.64 16.07 1.78
C LYS A 36 9.76 14.90 2.74
N ALA A 37 9.14 13.77 2.42
CA ALA A 37 9.02 12.64 3.32
C ALA A 37 9.11 11.30 2.58
N ILE A 38 9.64 10.30 3.28
CA ILE A 38 9.65 8.90 2.86
C ILE A 38 9.04 8.08 3.99
N HIS A 39 8.07 7.25 3.65
CA HIS A 39 7.40 6.35 4.58
C HIS A 39 7.59 4.91 4.12
N LYS A 40 7.58 4.00 5.10
CA LYS A 40 7.58 2.56 4.88
C LYS A 40 6.47 1.95 5.73
N ALA A 41 5.70 1.07 5.15
CA ALA A 41 4.68 0.30 5.86
C ALA A 41 4.46 -1.03 5.14
N PHE A 42 4.19 -2.09 5.88
CA PHE A 42 3.70 -3.33 5.30
C PHE A 42 2.29 -3.15 4.76
N ILE A 43 1.94 -3.89 3.69
CA ILE A 43 0.57 -3.85 3.13
C ILE A 43 -0.48 -4.23 4.19
N THR A 44 -0.13 -5.10 5.14
CA THR A 44 -1.00 -5.51 6.26
C THR A 44 -1.31 -4.38 7.24
N GLU A 45 -0.42 -3.39 7.38
CA GLU A 45 -0.65 -2.19 8.20
C GLU A 45 -1.54 -1.18 7.46
N LEU A 46 -1.38 -1.07 6.14
CA LEU A 46 -2.15 -0.15 5.29
C LEU A 46 -3.54 -0.67 4.93
N PHE A 47 -3.76 -1.98 5.01
CA PHE A 47 -5.00 -2.64 4.60
C PHE A 47 -5.38 -3.77 5.57
N PRO A 48 -5.71 -3.43 6.83
CA PRO A 48 -6.09 -4.42 7.83
C PRO A 48 -7.37 -5.14 7.43
N SER A 49 -7.46 -6.44 7.73
CA SER A 49 -8.62 -7.28 7.43
C SER A 49 -9.02 -7.25 5.95
N ALA A 50 -8.03 -7.27 5.06
CA ALA A 50 -8.21 -7.30 3.62
C ALA A 50 -9.18 -8.40 3.18
N PHE A 51 -10.01 -8.09 2.19
CA PHE A 51 -10.89 -9.10 1.60
C PHE A 51 -10.05 -10.17 0.89
N THR A 52 -10.37 -11.43 1.17
CA THR A 52 -9.88 -12.59 0.44
C THR A 52 -11.07 -13.37 -0.07
N LEU A 53 -11.09 -13.65 -1.38
CA LEU A 53 -12.09 -14.54 -1.95
C LEU A 53 -11.76 -15.97 -1.50
N LYS A 54 -12.51 -16.49 -0.54
CA LYS A 54 -12.46 -17.92 -0.22
C LYS A 54 -13.03 -18.68 -1.41
N LYS A 55 -12.26 -19.64 -1.94
CA LYS A 55 -12.78 -20.63 -2.88
C LYS A 55 -13.33 -21.77 -2.04
N ASP A 56 -14.60 -22.07 -2.23
CA ASP A 56 -15.24 -23.30 -1.72
C ASP A 56 -14.62 -24.54 -2.37
#